data_AF-A0A7J9LYZ6-F1
#
_entry.id   AF-A0A7J9LYZ6-F1
#
_cell.length_a   1.000
_cell.length_b   1.000
_cell.length_c   1.000
_cell.angle_alpha   90.00
_cell.angle_beta   90.00
_cell.angle_gamma   90.00
#
_symmetry.space_group_name_H-M   'P 1'
#
loop_
_entity.id
_entity.type
_entity.pdbx_description
1 polymer ?
#
loop_
_entity_poly.entity_id
_entity_poly.type
_entity_poly.pdbx_seq_one_letter_code
_entity_poly.pdbx_strand_id
1 'polypeptide(L)'
;MERDLAGLSLDGEDEILEAMRSTIANLWHFVNGVHISDLGEKPFLFRFFNEMDMERVTSRAPWTFNNHLLMIHRLEEGNDSMKVPLILTNFWVQVHDVPSGFFSEPLARKLGDFIGKLLEYDSECLKRGDAKLLADGGLLGC
;
A
#
# COMPACT_ATOMS: atom_id res chain seq x y z
N MET A 1 4.83 -22.20 5.90
CA MET A 1 4.60 -21.28 4.76
C MET A 1 3.90 -20.06 5.33
N GLU A 2 4.69 -19.19 5.96
CA GLU A 2 4.24 -18.11 6.82
C GLU A 2 4.38 -16.79 6.03
N ARG A 3 3.36 -15.93 6.10
CA ARG A 3 3.29 -14.67 5.34
C ARG A 3 2.67 -13.61 6.23
N ASP A 4 3.54 -12.87 6.89
CA ASP A 4 3.11 -11.86 7.84
C ASP A 4 3.29 -10.46 7.21
N LEU A 5 2.58 -9.41 7.67
CA LEU A 5 2.75 -8.01 7.22
C LEU A 5 2.86 -7.08 8.43
N ALA A 6 3.71 -6.04 8.39
CA ALA A 6 3.91 -5.04 9.45
C ALA A 6 3.20 -3.68 9.16
N GLY A 7 2.72 -2.91 10.17
CA GLY A 7 2.05 -1.57 9.99
C GLY A 7 2.08 -0.60 11.21
N LEU A 8 2.30 0.72 11.04
CA LEU A 8 2.58 1.69 12.14
C LEU A 8 1.34 2.37 12.79
N SER A 9 1.35 2.68 14.11
CA SER A 9 0.37 3.60 14.78
C SER A 9 0.96 4.33 16.01
N LEU A 10 0.33 5.42 16.49
CA LEU A 10 0.75 6.25 17.65
C LEU A 10 -0.43 6.50 18.62
N ASP A 11 -0.19 6.18 19.90
CA ASP A 11 -0.78 6.57 21.19
C ASP A 11 -2.25 6.99 21.28
N GLY A 12 -3.07 6.03 21.75
CA GLY A 12 -4.51 6.09 22.04
C GLY A 12 -5.10 4.66 22.14
N GLU A 13 -4.38 3.77 22.83
CA GLU A 13 -3.93 2.48 22.27
C GLU A 13 -5.01 1.38 22.08
N ASP A 14 -6.02 1.24 22.94
CA ASP A 14 -6.97 0.12 22.79
C ASP A 14 -8.17 0.43 21.87
N GLU A 15 -8.74 1.64 21.96
CA GLU A 15 -9.95 1.99 21.20
C GLU A 15 -9.65 2.21 19.71
N ILE A 16 -8.50 2.81 19.40
CA ILE A 16 -8.03 2.99 18.02
C ILE A 16 -7.68 1.63 17.41
N LEU A 17 -7.07 0.73 18.19
CA LEU A 17 -6.74 -0.61 17.73
C LEU A 17 -7.99 -1.42 17.40
N GLU A 18 -9.00 -1.41 18.27
CA GLU A 18 -10.26 -2.10 17.99
C GLU A 18 -11.03 -1.46 16.82
N ALA A 19 -11.03 -0.13 16.72
CA ALA A 19 -11.59 0.56 15.56
C ALA A 19 -10.86 0.17 14.26
N MET A 20 -9.52 0.08 14.29
CA MET A 20 -8.71 -0.34 13.16
C MET A 20 -9.00 -1.80 12.79
N ARG A 21 -9.01 -2.71 13.77
CA ARG A 21 -9.33 -4.14 13.57
C ARG A 21 -10.69 -4.31 12.90
N SER A 22 -11.72 -3.67 13.45
CA SER A 22 -13.08 -3.71 12.92
C SER A 22 -13.15 -3.13 11.51
N THR A 23 -12.52 -1.98 11.28
CA THR A 23 -12.55 -1.30 9.98
C THR A 23 -11.83 -2.12 8.91
N ILE A 24 -10.63 -2.63 9.21
CA ILE A 24 -9.84 -3.47 8.29
C ILE A 24 -10.56 -4.79 8.02
N ALA A 25 -11.13 -5.44 9.04
CA ALA A 25 -11.89 -6.67 8.86
C ALA A 25 -13.10 -6.48 7.94
N ASN A 26 -13.82 -5.37 8.11
CA ASN A 26 -14.93 -5.01 7.24
C ASN A 26 -14.47 -4.65 5.82
N LEU A 27 -13.35 -3.93 5.69
CA LEU A 27 -12.85 -3.43 4.40
C LEU A 27 -12.29 -4.55 3.51
N TRP A 28 -11.52 -5.47 4.09
CA TRP A 28 -10.82 -6.51 3.33
C TRP A 28 -11.68 -7.75 3.08
N HIS A 29 -12.77 -7.96 3.84
CA HIS A 29 -13.71 -9.07 3.69
C HIS A 29 -13.01 -10.43 3.60
N PHE A 30 -12.25 -10.79 4.64
CA PHE A 30 -11.53 -12.06 4.70
C PHE A 30 -12.48 -13.25 4.67
N VAL A 31 -12.13 -14.28 3.91
CA VAL A 31 -12.92 -15.51 3.86
C VAL A 31 -12.75 -16.31 5.15
N ASN A 32 -11.52 -16.37 5.68
CA ASN A 32 -11.16 -17.16 6.86
C ASN A 32 -10.71 -16.29 8.05
N GLY A 33 -10.98 -14.99 8.01
CA GLY A 33 -10.50 -14.04 9.01
C GLY A 33 -9.01 -13.71 8.87
N VAL A 34 -8.54 -12.83 9.75
CA VAL A 34 -7.14 -12.42 9.90
C VAL A 34 -6.83 -12.35 11.38
N HIS A 35 -5.61 -12.70 11.78
CA HIS A 35 -5.13 -12.44 13.12
C HIS A 35 -4.28 -11.16 13.12
N ILE A 36 -4.65 -10.17 13.93
CA ILE A 36 -3.97 -8.87 14.01
C ILE A 36 -3.31 -8.75 15.37
N SER A 37 -1.99 -8.86 15.41
CA SER A 37 -1.21 -8.67 16.63
C SER A 37 -0.66 -7.25 16.68
N ASP A 38 -0.74 -6.62 17.84
CA ASP A 38 0.00 -5.38 18.11
C ASP A 38 1.41 -5.74 18.59
N LEU A 39 2.44 -5.19 17.96
CA LEU A 39 3.84 -5.38 18.37
C LEU A 39 4.39 -4.16 19.16
N GLY A 40 3.51 -3.32 19.68
CA GLY A 40 3.86 -2.13 20.47
C GLY A 40 4.12 -0.95 19.55
N GLU A 41 5.30 -0.34 19.67
CA GLU A 41 5.49 1.02 19.15
C GLU A 41 5.06 1.19 17.69
N LYS A 42 5.41 0.29 16.74
CA LYS A 42 5.34 0.64 15.30
C LYS A 42 5.14 -0.46 14.24
N PRO A 43 4.92 -1.77 14.54
CA PRO A 43 4.23 -2.61 13.54
C PRO A 43 3.08 -3.51 14.06
N PHE A 44 1.89 -3.39 13.49
CA PHE A 44 0.83 -4.39 13.52
C PHE A 44 1.22 -5.56 12.64
N LEU A 45 1.10 -6.77 13.18
CA LEU A 45 1.30 -8.00 12.44
C LEU A 45 -0.04 -8.53 11.91
N PHE A 46 -0.20 -8.55 10.59
CA PHE A 46 -1.33 -9.22 9.95
C PHE A 46 -0.93 -10.63 9.55
N ARG A 47 -1.54 -11.63 10.18
CA ARG A 47 -1.37 -13.05 9.82
C ARG A 47 -2.60 -13.56 9.10
N PHE A 48 -2.40 -13.92 7.84
CA PHE A 48 -3.43 -14.42 6.95
C PHE A 48 -3.49 -15.95 6.99
N PHE A 49 -4.71 -16.49 7.08
CA PHE A 49 -4.92 -17.94 6.96
C PHE A 49 -5.00 -18.42 5.50
N ASN A 50 -5.18 -17.49 4.56
CA ASN A 50 -5.33 -17.78 3.14
C ASN A 50 -4.46 -16.84 2.29
N GLU A 51 -3.65 -17.42 1.41
CA GLU A 51 -2.81 -16.68 0.46
C GLU A 51 -3.65 -15.78 -0.47
N MET A 52 -4.83 -16.21 -0.89
CA MET A 52 -5.69 -15.40 -1.76
C MET A 52 -6.15 -14.10 -1.08
N ASP A 53 -6.41 -14.15 0.23
CA ASP A 53 -6.78 -12.96 1.00
C ASP A 53 -5.59 -11.99 1.09
N MET A 54 -4.38 -12.51 1.32
CA MET A 54 -3.16 -11.70 1.36
C MET A 54 -2.85 -11.06 0.00
N GLU A 55 -2.95 -11.81 -1.09
CA GLU A 55 -2.74 -11.28 -2.45
C GLU A 55 -3.78 -10.22 -2.81
N ARG A 56 -5.05 -10.44 -2.45
CA ARG A 56 -6.12 -9.47 -2.66
C ARG A 56 -5.89 -8.17 -1.89
N VAL A 57 -5.42 -8.26 -0.65
CA VAL A 57 -5.09 -7.07 0.15
C VAL A 57 -3.89 -6.34 -0.44
N THR A 58 -2.82 -7.06 -0.79
CA THR A 58 -1.58 -6.45 -1.30
C THR A 58 -1.79 -5.82 -2.69
N SER A 59 -2.55 -6.47 -3.57
CA SER A 59 -2.85 -5.97 -4.92
C SER A 59 -3.76 -4.75 -4.97
N ARG A 60 -4.53 -4.50 -3.89
CA ARG A 60 -5.44 -3.35 -3.78
C ARG A 60 -4.89 -2.20 -2.94
N ALA A 61 -3.63 -2.30 -2.52
CA ALA A 61 -2.92 -1.18 -1.92
C ALA A 61 -2.87 0.03 -2.91
N PRO A 62 -2.80 1.27 -2.42
CA PRO A 62 -2.64 1.67 -1.02
C PRO A 62 -3.94 1.61 -0.22
N TRP A 63 -3.84 1.34 1.07
CA TRP A 63 -4.98 1.40 2.01
C TRP A 63 -4.90 2.64 2.88
N THR A 64 -6.05 3.20 3.26
CA THR A 64 -6.09 4.33 4.19
C THR A 64 -6.99 4.00 5.38
N PHE A 65 -6.57 4.44 6.57
CA PHE A 65 -7.34 4.36 7.80
C PHE A 65 -7.22 5.71 8.52
N ASN A 66 -8.34 6.31 8.91
CA ASN A 66 -8.37 7.65 9.53
C ASN A 66 -7.56 8.71 8.75
N ASN A 67 -7.64 8.70 7.42
CA ASN A 67 -6.88 9.58 6.53
C ASN A 67 -5.35 9.40 6.58
N HIS A 68 -4.87 8.36 7.25
CA HIS A 68 -3.47 7.95 7.26
C HIS A 68 -3.26 6.77 6.31
N LEU A 69 -2.15 6.79 5.57
CA LEU A 69 -1.76 5.71 4.67
C LEU A 69 -1.27 4.51 5.49
N LEU A 70 -1.89 3.36 5.25
CA LEU A 70 -1.45 2.09 5.83
C LEU A 70 -0.39 1.48 4.93
N MET A 71 0.86 1.51 5.39
CA MET A 71 1.97 0.83 4.74
C MET A 71 1.96 -0.64 5.12
N ILE A 72 2.04 -1.50 4.11
CA ILE A 72 1.91 -2.95 4.24
C ILE A 72 3.08 -3.60 3.50
N HIS A 73 3.82 -4.50 4.15
CA HIS A 73 4.97 -5.17 3.54
C HIS A 73 5.00 -6.67 3.86
N ARG A 74 5.10 -7.51 2.83
CA ARG A 74 5.19 -8.99 2.92
C ARG A 74 6.47 -9.44 3.61
N LEU A 75 6.33 -9.91 4.84
CA LEU A 75 7.40 -10.56 5.59
C LEU A 75 7.76 -11.88 4.91
N GLU A 76 9.03 -11.99 4.57
CA GLU A 76 9.66 -13.21 4.10
C GLU A 76 10.07 -14.10 5.29
N GLU A 77 10.17 -15.40 5.04
CA GLU A 77 10.52 -16.37 6.07
C GLU A 77 11.91 -16.07 6.65
N GLY A 78 11.99 -15.87 7.97
CA GLY A 78 13.22 -15.51 8.68
C GLY A 78 13.46 -14.00 8.87
N ASN A 79 12.61 -13.13 8.31
CA ASN A 79 12.69 -11.70 8.59
C ASN A 79 12.09 -11.36 9.96
N ASP A 80 12.77 -10.47 10.67
CA ASP A 80 12.29 -9.92 11.94
C ASP A 80 11.24 -8.82 11.65
N SER A 81 9.99 -9.06 12.06
CA SER A 81 8.86 -8.15 11.82
C SER A 81 9.08 -6.74 12.39
N MET A 82 9.94 -6.59 13.40
CA MET A 82 10.28 -5.29 13.99
C MET A 82 11.35 -4.53 13.22
N LYS A 83 12.08 -5.20 12.32
CA LYS A 83 13.21 -4.62 11.56
C LYS A 83 12.90 -4.37 10.09
N VAL A 84 11.73 -4.79 9.62
CA VAL A 84 11.33 -4.59 8.24
C VAL A 84 10.93 -3.13 8.02
N PRO A 85 11.62 -2.42 7.10
CA PRO A 85 11.34 -1.02 6.87
C PRO A 85 10.02 -0.87 6.08
N LEU A 86 9.01 -0.29 6.73
CA LEU A 86 7.75 0.12 6.10
C LEU A 86 7.93 1.49 5.44
N ILE A 87 8.69 1.52 4.35
CA ILE A 87 9.15 2.78 3.72
C ILE A 87 8.56 3.02 2.33
N LEU A 88 7.93 2.03 1.70
CA LEU A 88 7.42 2.12 0.33
C LEU A 88 6.02 1.49 0.26
N THR A 89 5.14 2.12 -0.51
CA THR A 89 3.89 1.50 -0.97
C THR A 89 3.66 1.84 -2.44
N ASN A 90 3.02 0.94 -3.17
CA ASN A 90 2.72 1.17 -4.58
C ASN A 90 1.36 1.85 -4.69
N PHE A 91 1.27 2.92 -5.47
CA PHE A 91 0.00 3.58 -5.71
C PHE A 91 -0.10 4.19 -7.11
N TRP A 92 -1.34 4.24 -7.60
CA TRP A 92 -1.67 4.91 -8.85
C TRP A 92 -1.69 6.42 -8.64
N VAL A 93 -0.89 7.12 -9.43
CA VAL A 93 -0.87 8.58 -9.54
C VAL A 93 -1.59 8.96 -10.82
N GLN A 94 -2.58 9.82 -10.70
CA GLN A 94 -3.27 10.40 -11.85
C GLN A 94 -2.70 11.80 -12.14
N VAL A 95 -2.26 12.01 -13.37
CA VAL A 95 -1.83 13.32 -13.89
C VAL A 95 -2.96 13.88 -14.73
N HIS A 96 -3.46 15.05 -14.32
CA HIS A 96 -4.54 15.75 -14.99
C HIS A 96 -4.03 16.77 -16.02
N ASP A 97 -4.92 17.20 -16.90
CA ASP A 97 -4.69 18.27 -17.89
C ASP A 97 -3.50 17.99 -18.83
N VAL A 98 -3.29 16.72 -19.14
CA VAL A 98 -2.26 16.28 -20.08
C VAL A 98 -2.76 16.51 -21.50
N PRO A 99 -2.13 17.38 -22.31
CA PRO A 99 -2.57 17.60 -23.69
C PRO A 99 -2.57 16.29 -24.49
N SER A 100 -3.56 16.10 -25.35
CA SER A 100 -3.66 14.90 -26.17
C SER A 100 -2.42 14.76 -27.07
N GLY A 101 -1.78 13.58 -27.03
CA GLY A 101 -0.53 13.30 -27.74
C GLY A 101 0.76 13.78 -27.06
N PHE A 102 0.68 14.44 -25.90
CA PHE A 102 1.87 14.89 -25.15
C PHE A 102 2.43 13.83 -24.20
N PHE A 103 1.68 12.78 -23.93
CA PHE A 103 2.10 11.74 -23.00
C PHE A 103 2.54 10.49 -23.76
N SER A 104 3.80 10.15 -23.51
CA SER A 104 4.60 9.14 -24.18
C SER A 104 5.31 8.33 -23.12
N GLU A 105 5.72 7.10 -23.44
CA GLU A 105 6.47 6.26 -22.50
C GLU A 105 7.66 6.98 -21.85
N PRO A 106 8.50 7.75 -22.56
CA PRO A 106 9.63 8.45 -21.95
C PRO A 106 9.20 9.51 -20.93
N LEU A 107 8.07 10.19 -21.15
CA LEU A 107 7.52 11.17 -20.20
C LEU A 107 6.91 10.46 -18.99
N ALA A 108 6.15 9.38 -19.22
CA ALA A 108 5.59 8.55 -18.16
C ALA A 108 6.69 8.03 -17.22
N ARG A 109 7.80 7.55 -17.81
CA ARG A 109 8.99 7.11 -17.09
C ARG A 109 9.61 8.23 -16.27
N LYS A 110 9.87 9.40 -16.86
CA LYS A 110 10.43 10.54 -16.11
C LYS A 110 9.54 10.98 -14.95
N LEU A 111 8.22 11.00 -15.12
CA LEU A 111 7.29 11.39 -14.08
C LEU A 111 7.18 10.31 -12.99
N GLY A 112 7.07 9.04 -13.37
CA GLY A 112 7.06 7.94 -12.41
C GLY A 112 8.37 7.85 -11.62
N ASP A 113 9.50 8.02 -12.31
CA ASP A 113 10.84 8.00 -11.72
C ASP A 113 11.11 9.23 -10.82
N PHE A 114 10.35 10.30 -10.98
CA PHE A 114 10.40 11.46 -10.09
C PHE A 114 9.66 11.21 -8.77
N ILE A 115 8.59 10.40 -8.80
CA ILE A 115 7.79 10.05 -7.61
C ILE A 115 8.43 8.88 -6.86
N GLY A 116 8.99 7.92 -7.59
CA GLY A 116 9.75 6.79 -7.08
C GLY A 116 10.26 5.96 -8.24
N LYS A 117 9.88 4.70 -8.36
CA LYS A 117 10.18 3.83 -9.50
C LYS A 117 8.91 3.56 -10.28
N LEU A 118 8.89 3.88 -11.57
CA LEU A 118 7.76 3.52 -12.42
C LEU A 118 7.64 2.00 -12.54
N LEU A 119 6.49 1.46 -12.14
CA LEU A 119 6.14 0.05 -12.28
C LEU A 119 5.26 -0.18 -13.52
N GLU A 120 4.26 0.68 -13.73
CA GLU A 120 3.28 0.55 -14.81
C GLU A 120 2.74 1.92 -15.23
N TYR A 121 2.26 2.08 -16.46
CA TYR A 121 1.50 3.27 -16.88
C TYR A 121 0.35 2.89 -17.81
N ASP A 122 -0.77 3.60 -17.69
CA ASP A 122 -1.95 3.37 -18.52
C ASP A 122 -1.93 4.29 -19.75
N SER A 123 -1.72 3.69 -20.92
CA SER A 123 -1.74 4.38 -22.22
C SER A 123 -3.14 4.56 -22.80
N GLU A 124 -4.19 3.95 -22.26
CA GLU A 124 -5.55 4.08 -22.77
C GLU A 124 -6.26 5.35 -22.26
N CYS A 125 -5.92 5.81 -21.05
CA CYS A 125 -6.43 7.08 -20.48
C CYS A 125 -6.03 8.33 -21.31
N LEU A 126 -5.01 8.22 -22.15
CA LEU A 126 -4.50 9.27 -23.04
C LEU A 126 -5.57 9.93 -23.94
N LYS A 127 -6.65 9.22 -24.26
CA LYS A 127 -7.75 9.75 -25.09
C LYS A 127 -8.62 10.78 -24.36
N ARG A 128 -8.53 10.86 -23.03
CA ARG A 128 -9.36 11.74 -22.18
C ARG A 128 -8.62 12.94 -21.58
N GLY A 129 -7.32 13.08 -21.83
CA GLY A 129 -6.50 14.14 -21.24
C GLY A 129 -6.01 13.84 -19.82
N ASP A 130 -6.19 12.61 -19.36
CA ASP A 130 -5.66 12.10 -18.09
C ASP A 130 -4.59 11.03 -18.37
N ALA A 131 -3.61 10.91 -17.49
CA ALA A 131 -2.67 9.80 -17.49
C ALA A 131 -2.56 9.16 -16.11
N LYS A 132 -2.39 7.83 -16.05
CA LYS A 132 -2.19 7.11 -14.79
C LYS A 132 -0.83 6.41 -14.78
N LEU A 133 -0.12 6.55 -13.66
CA LEU A 133 1.19 5.98 -13.40
C LEU A 133 1.12 5.15 -12.13
N LEU A 134 1.57 3.91 -12.15
CA LEU A 134 1.85 3.14 -10.94
C LEU A 134 3.32 3.34 -10.58
N ALA A 135 3.58 3.98 -9.45
CA ALA A 135 4.92 4.14 -8.92
C ALA A 135 5.02 3.46 -7.56
N ASP A 136 6.21 2.95 -7.21
CA ASP A 136 6.54 2.82 -5.79
C ASP A 136 6.70 4.23 -5.22
N GLY A 137 6.13 4.49 -4.06
CA GLY A 137 6.22 5.80 -3.42
C GLY A 137 6.45 5.62 -1.94
N GLY A 138 7.57 6.16 -1.48
CA GLY A 138 7.89 6.28 -0.07
C GLY A 138 7.69 7.71 0.38
N LEU A 139 7.36 7.89 1.66
CA LEU A 139 7.62 9.16 2.34
C LEU A 139 9.14 9.32 2.40
N LEU A 140 9.75 9.78 1.30
CA LEU A 140 11.08 10.37 1.34
C LEU A 140 10.95 11.60 2.23
N GLY A 141 11.38 11.45 3.48
CA GLY A 141 11.52 12.56 4.41
C GLY A 141 12.38 13.64 3.75
N CYS A 142 11.76 14.77 3.47
CA CYS A 142 12.45 16.04 3.48
C CYS A 142 12.79 16.42 4.93
#